data_AF-A0A520AMM5-F1
#
_entry.id   AF-A0A520AMM5-F1
#
_cell.length_a   1.000
_cell.length_b   1.000
_cell.length_c   1.000
_cell.angle_alpha   90.00
_cell.angle_beta   90.00
_cell.angle_gamma   90.00
#
_symmetry.space_group_name_H-M   'P 1'
#
loop_
_entity.id
_entity.type
_entity.pdbx_description
1 polymer ?
#
loop_
_entity_poly.entity_id
_entity_poly.type
_entity_poly.pdbx_seq_one_letter_code
_entity_poly.pdbx_strand_id
1 'polypeptide(L)'
;LKQCTYGDFLKSGEKIATNILASRLQMLEDNEVIIKQDHPDSKAKVLYKLTQKGIDLFPLMVEINLWADKYFTLPAERKKMIETVKKDKEGFITEAVADLQKHSK
;
A
#
# COMPACT_ATOMS: atom_id res chain seq x y z
N LEU A 1 -0.86 0.31 -9.04
CA LEU A 1 -1.96 0.38 -8.02
C LEU A 1 -2.52 1.80 -7.95
N LYS A 2 -3.85 1.96 -7.95
CA LYS A 2 -4.59 3.24 -8.08
C LYS A 2 -4.42 4.14 -6.85
N GLN A 3 -4.37 5.46 -7.06
CA GLN A 3 -4.63 6.47 -6.02
C GLN A 3 -5.97 6.13 -5.33
N CYS A 4 -6.02 6.21 -4.01
CA CYS A 4 -7.20 5.83 -3.23
C CYS A 4 -7.86 7.06 -2.63
N THR A 5 -9.19 7.12 -2.67
CA THR A 5 -9.95 8.08 -1.87
C THR A 5 -10.22 7.53 -0.47
N TYR A 6 -10.61 8.40 0.46
CA TYR A 6 -11.08 7.97 1.78
C TYR A 6 -12.20 6.92 1.69
N GLY A 7 -13.13 7.10 0.73
CA GLY A 7 -14.23 6.17 0.50
C GLY A 7 -13.76 4.80 -0.01
N ASP A 8 -12.64 4.72 -0.73
CA ASP A 8 -12.09 3.44 -1.20
C ASP A 8 -11.51 2.64 -0.04
N PHE A 9 -10.83 3.30 0.91
CA PHE A 9 -10.35 2.65 2.13
C PHE A 9 -11.51 2.09 2.98
N LEU A 10 -12.62 2.83 3.10
CA LEU A 10 -13.80 2.34 3.84
C LEU A 10 -14.46 1.12 3.20
N LYS A 11 -14.41 1.01 1.86
CA LYS A 11 -14.94 -0.13 1.11
C LYS A 11 -13.99 -1.33 1.08
N SER A 12 -12.76 -1.16 1.57
CA SER A 12 -11.76 -2.21 1.57
C SER A 12 -12.13 -3.38 2.51
N GLY A 13 -11.55 -4.55 2.24
CA GLY A 13 -11.77 -5.75 3.06
C GLY A 13 -11.26 -5.65 4.50
N GLU A 14 -10.47 -4.62 4.85
CA GLU A 14 -9.95 -4.40 6.21
C GLU A 14 -11.07 -3.99 7.19
N LYS A 15 -12.18 -3.40 6.70
CA LYS A 15 -13.32 -2.94 7.52
C LYS A 15 -12.90 -2.04 8.69
N ILE A 16 -12.02 -1.09 8.42
CA ILE A 16 -11.50 -0.15 9.41
C ILE A 16 -12.56 0.89 9.82
N ALA A 17 -12.67 1.17 11.12
CA ALA A 17 -13.56 2.22 11.63
C ALA A 17 -13.11 3.61 11.17
N THR A 18 -14.06 4.53 10.94
CA THR A 18 -13.80 5.86 10.35
C THR A 18 -12.81 6.69 11.17
N ASN A 19 -12.99 6.76 12.49
CA ASN A 19 -12.08 7.50 13.36
C ASN A 19 -10.64 6.94 13.33
N ILE A 20 -10.50 5.61 13.30
CA ILE A 20 -9.19 4.95 13.23
C ILE A 20 -8.54 5.17 11.87
N LEU A 21 -9.31 5.07 10.78
CA LEU A 21 -8.82 5.36 9.44
C LEU A 21 -8.32 6.80 9.33
N ALA A 22 -9.11 7.77 9.78
CA ALA A 22 -8.73 9.18 9.77
C ALA A 22 -7.42 9.42 10.55
N SER A 23 -7.32 8.86 11.76
CA SER A 23 -6.10 8.97 12.59
C SER A 23 -4.88 8.33 11.92
N ARG A 24 -5.02 7.15 11.32
CA ARG A 24 -3.91 6.46 10.63
C ARG A 24 -3.47 7.20 9.36
N LEU A 25 -4.41 7.69 8.56
CA LEU A 25 -4.08 8.48 7.37
C LEU A 25 -3.39 9.79 7.76
N GLN A 26 -3.85 10.46 8.82
CA GLN A 26 -3.17 11.66 9.32
C GLN A 26 -1.74 11.32 9.79
N MET A 27 -1.56 10.25 10.56
CA MET A 27 -0.24 9.83 11.01
C MET A 27 0.71 9.51 9.84
N LEU A 28 0.21 8.83 8.80
CA LEU A 28 1.03 8.54 7.61
C LEU A 28 1.38 9.81 6.82
N GLU A 29 0.48 10.80 6.78
CA GLU A 29 0.72 12.10 6.16
C GLU A 29 1.73 12.92 6.95
N ASP A 30 1.57 13.02 8.28
CA ASP A 30 2.48 13.75 9.18
C ASP A 30 3.91 13.18 9.13
N ASN A 31 4.03 11.88 8.84
CA ASN A 31 5.31 11.19 8.66
C ASN A 31 5.79 11.17 7.20
N GLU A 32 5.13 11.89 6.30
CA GLU A 32 5.48 12.01 4.88
C GLU A 32 5.54 10.66 4.15
N VAL A 33 4.81 9.65 4.62
CA VAL A 33 4.68 8.33 3.97
C VAL A 33 3.66 8.41 2.83
N ILE A 34 2.63 9.22 3.03
CA ILE A 34 1.63 9.56 2.02
C ILE A 34 1.45 11.07 1.92
N ILE A 35 0.87 11.53 0.82
CA ILE A 35 0.40 12.90 0.61
C ILE A 35 -1.07 12.89 0.20
N LYS A 36 -1.77 13.97 0.56
CA LYS A 36 -3.10 14.29 0.04
C LYS A 36 -2.99 15.10 -1.26
N GLN A 37 -3.87 14.81 -2.21
CA GLN A 37 -4.04 15.57 -3.44
C GLN A 37 -5.53 15.82 -3.68
N ASP A 38 -5.85 16.95 -4.30
CA ASP A 38 -7.22 17.24 -4.73
C ASP A 38 -7.65 16.24 -5.80
N HIS A 39 -8.90 15.77 -5.71
CA HIS A 39 -9.44 14.91 -6.76
C HIS A 39 -9.79 15.74 -8.00
N PRO A 40 -9.30 15.37 -9.21
CA PRO A 40 -9.45 16.19 -10.41
C PRO A 40 -10.91 16.45 -10.77
N ASP A 41 -11.77 15.45 -10.58
CA ASP A 41 -13.20 15.54 -10.92
C ASP A 41 -14.13 15.95 -9.76
N SER A 42 -13.61 16.14 -8.53
CA SER A 42 -14.48 16.36 -7.38
C SER A 42 -13.81 17.08 -6.20
N LYS A 43 -14.23 18.32 -5.93
CA LYS A 43 -13.76 19.09 -4.76
C LYS A 43 -14.12 18.48 -3.40
N ALA A 44 -15.05 17.53 -3.37
CA ALA A 44 -15.47 16.85 -2.14
C ALA A 44 -14.63 15.60 -1.83
N LYS A 45 -13.70 15.22 -2.71
CA LYS A 45 -12.87 14.03 -2.56
C LYS A 45 -11.39 14.41 -2.48
N VAL A 46 -10.69 13.68 -1.64
CA VAL A 46 -9.23 13.74 -1.49
C VAL A 46 -8.65 12.42 -1.95
N LEU A 47 -7.59 12.50 -2.74
CA LEU A 47 -6.77 11.37 -3.15
C LEU A 47 -5.57 11.23 -2.21
N TYR A 48 -5.29 10.01 -1.80
CA TYR A 48 -4.11 9.65 -1.03
C TYR A 48 -3.13 8.91 -1.93
N LYS A 49 -1.87 9.30 -1.85
CA LYS A 49 -0.79 8.82 -2.71
C LYS A 49 0.46 8.57 -1.90
N LEU A 50 1.19 7.50 -2.20
CA LEU A 50 2.49 7.23 -1.58
C LEU A 50 3.51 8.29 -2.00
N THR A 51 4.36 8.69 -1.07
CA THR A 51 5.60 9.42 -1.37
C THR A 51 6.71 8.44 -1.75
N GLN A 52 7.88 8.95 -2.17
CA GLN A 52 9.05 8.10 -2.34
C GLN A 52 9.41 7.38 -1.02
N LYS A 53 9.34 8.07 0.12
CA LYS A 53 9.54 7.47 1.45
C LYS A 53 8.59 6.30 1.71
N GLY A 54 7.33 6.41 1.30
CA GLY A 54 6.37 5.32 1.43
C GLY A 54 6.64 4.15 0.47
N ILE A 55 7.12 4.43 -0.74
CA ILE A 55 7.52 3.40 -1.71
C ILE A 55 8.75 2.63 -1.23
N ASP A 56 9.70 3.32 -0.62
CA ASP A 56 10.93 2.72 -0.07
C ASP A 56 10.66 1.73 1.07
N LEU A 57 9.44 1.71 1.64
CA LEU A 57 9.01 0.71 2.61
C LEU A 57 8.57 -0.62 1.97
N PHE A 58 8.34 -0.65 0.66
CA PHE A 58 7.84 -1.84 -0.02
C PHE A 58 8.75 -3.08 0.14
N PRO A 59 10.09 -2.99 -0.01
CA PRO A 59 10.98 -4.11 0.25
C PRO A 59 10.81 -4.70 1.65
N LEU A 60 10.63 -3.84 2.67
CA LEU A 60 10.39 -4.28 4.04
C LEU A 60 9.06 -5.03 4.17
N MET A 61 8.00 -4.56 3.50
CA MET A 61 6.71 -5.26 3.46
C MET A 61 6.83 -6.65 2.85
N VAL A 62 7.69 -6.82 1.83
CA VAL A 62 7.97 -8.14 1.24
C VAL A 62 8.62 -9.08 2.27
N GLU A 63 9.61 -8.61 3.01
CA GLU A 63 10.25 -9.41 4.07
C GLU A 63 9.27 -9.80 5.18
N ILE A 64 8.37 -8.89 5.58
CA ILE A 64 7.31 -9.20 6.56
C ILE A 64 6.39 -10.32 6.03
N ASN A 65 6.05 -10.32 4.74
CA ASN A 65 5.22 -11.37 4.16
C ASN A 65 5.96 -12.73 4.09
N LEU A 66 7.25 -12.72 3.74
CA LEU A 66 8.09 -13.92 3.75
C LEU A 66 8.25 -14.50 5.16
N TRP A 67 8.40 -13.64 6.16
CA TRP A 67 8.38 -14.05 7.56
C TRP A 67 7.02 -14.64 7.94
N ALA A 68 5.92 -13.96 7.59
CA ALA A 68 4.58 -14.42 7.92
C ALA A 68 4.24 -15.78 7.31
N ASP A 69 4.74 -16.08 6.11
CA ASP A 69 4.58 -17.39 5.46
C ASP A 69 5.16 -18.56 6.25
N LYS A 70 6.23 -18.30 7.03
CA LYS A 70 6.88 -19.33 7.85
C LYS A 70 6.07 -19.68 9.10
N TYR A 71 5.29 -18.74 9.63
CA TYR A 71 4.68 -18.86 10.95
C TYR A 71 3.14 -18.85 10.93
N PHE A 72 2.52 -18.39 9.85
CA PHE A 72 1.06 -18.25 9.75
C PHE A 72 0.50 -18.97 8.54
N THR A 73 -0.77 -19.40 8.66
CA THR A 73 -1.53 -19.86 7.50
C THR A 73 -2.08 -18.65 6.76
N LEU A 74 -1.50 -18.36 5.60
CA LEU A 74 -1.92 -17.25 4.75
C LEU A 74 -3.02 -17.66 3.77
N PRO A 75 -3.94 -16.74 3.38
CA PRO A 75 -4.93 -16.98 2.33
C PRO A 75 -4.27 -17.39 1.00
N ALA A 76 -4.98 -18.18 0.19
CA ALA A 76 -4.45 -18.73 -1.06
C ALA A 76 -3.88 -17.66 -2.01
N GLU A 77 -4.57 -16.52 -2.15
CA GLU A 77 -4.09 -15.42 -2.99
C GLU A 77 -2.77 -14.82 -2.49
N ARG A 78 -2.59 -14.72 -1.17
CA ARG A 78 -1.34 -14.22 -0.59
C ARG A 78 -0.20 -15.24 -0.75
N LYS A 79 -0.50 -16.53 -0.63
CA LYS A 79 0.47 -17.60 -0.90
C LYS A 79 0.96 -17.57 -2.35
N LYS A 80 0.07 -17.42 -3.34
CA LYS A 80 0.47 -17.30 -4.75
C LYS A 80 1.48 -16.15 -4.96
N MET A 81 1.22 -14.99 -4.37
CA MET A 81 2.15 -13.86 -4.43
C MET A 81 3.52 -14.22 -3.81
N ILE A 82 3.52 -14.83 -2.62
CA ILE A 82 4.76 -15.23 -1.93
C ILE A 82 5.57 -16.24 -2.73
N GLU A 83 4.92 -17.20 -3.40
CA GLU A 83 5.63 -18.15 -4.26
C GLU A 83 6.34 -17.45 -5.44
N THR A 84 5.76 -16.38 -5.99
CA THR A 84 6.46 -15.53 -6.96
C THR A 84 7.66 -14.82 -6.35
N VAL A 85 7.48 -14.24 -5.14
CA VAL A 85 8.58 -13.58 -4.40
C VAL A 85 9.72 -14.54 -4.09
N LYS A 86 9.44 -15.80 -3.72
CA LYS A 86 10.47 -16.80 -3.40
C LYS A 86 11.30 -17.21 -4.63
N LYS A 87 10.73 -17.15 -5.84
CA LYS A 87 11.43 -17.49 -7.09
C LYS A 87 12.40 -16.40 -7.51
N ASP A 88 11.96 -15.14 -7.43
CA ASP A 88 12.77 -13.98 -7.78
C ASP A 88 12.34 -12.77 -6.95
N LYS A 89 12.96 -12.63 -5.77
CA LYS A 89 12.64 -11.55 -4.83
C LYS A 89 13.08 -10.19 -5.37
N GLU A 90 14.28 -10.12 -5.95
CA GLU A 90 14.87 -8.86 -6.40
C GLU A 90 14.13 -8.33 -7.63
N GLY A 91 13.82 -9.20 -8.60
CA GLY A 91 13.02 -8.85 -9.76
C GLY A 91 11.62 -8.40 -9.37
N PHE A 92 10.95 -9.13 -8.47
CA PHE A 92 9.63 -8.74 -7.97
C PHE A 92 9.63 -7.37 -7.28
N ILE A 93 10.61 -7.11 -6.40
CA ILE A 93 10.73 -5.82 -5.70
C ILE A 93 10.98 -4.70 -6.71
N THR A 94 11.91 -4.90 -7.64
CA THR A 94 12.28 -3.89 -8.64
C THR A 94 11.10 -3.53 -9.53
N GLU A 95 10.38 -4.53 -10.03
CA GLU A 95 9.19 -4.34 -10.87
C GLU A 95 8.08 -3.61 -10.10
N ALA A 96 7.79 -4.04 -8.88
CA ALA A 96 6.75 -3.44 -8.05
C ALA A 96 7.08 -1.99 -7.67
N VAL A 97 8.33 -1.69 -7.27
CA VAL A 97 8.77 -0.32 -6.97
C VAL A 97 8.69 0.56 -8.21
N ALA A 98 9.10 0.06 -9.38
CA ALA A 98 8.96 0.78 -10.63
C ALA A 98 7.49 1.08 -10.99
N ASP A 99 6.57 0.13 -10.76
CA ASP A 99 5.13 0.37 -10.93
C ASP A 99 4.62 1.45 -9.97
N LEU A 100 4.99 1.37 -8.69
CA LEU A 100 4.59 2.35 -7.68
C LEU A 100 5.10 3.75 -8.02
N GLN A 101 6.34 3.88 -8.48
CA GLN A 101 6.93 5.17 -8.89
C GLN A 101 6.27 5.77 -10.12
N LYS A 102 5.87 4.96 -11.11
CA LYS A 102 5.14 5.44 -12.31
C LYS A 102 3.82 6.11 -11.92
N HIS A 103 3.15 5.57 -10.92
CA HIS A 103 1.89 6.11 -10.41
C HIS A 103 2.12 7.21 -9.34
N SER A 104 3.37 7.38 -8.88
CA SER A 104 3.77 8.40 -7.90
C SER A 104 4.06 9.78 -8.52
N LYS A 105 4.23 9.88 -9.84
CA LYS A 105 4.34 11.17 -10.55
C LYS A 105 2.98 11.76 -10.88
#